data_AF-A0A8J6QNP8-F1
#
_entry.id   AF-A0A8J6QNP8-F1
#
_cell.length_a   1.000
_cell.length_b   1.000
_cell.length_c   1.000
_cell.angle_alpha   90.00
_cell.angle_beta   90.00
_cell.angle_gamma   90.00
#
_symmetry.space_group_name_H-M   'P 1'
#
loop_
_entity.id
_entity.type
_entity.pdbx_description
1 polymer ?
#
loop_
_entity_poly.entity_id
_entity_poly.type
_entity_poly.pdbx_seq_one_letter_code
_entity_poly.pdbx_strand_id
1 'polypeptide(L)'
;MLDVDGRVIQFHLSTGVVEYERAQRRPVWHALNYIHLNHAKKAWTWIADVYAVGLILLSLTGLALLPKGQFRVRCLVLSIIGVLIPIIPLLLYY
;
A
#
# COMPACT_ATOMS: atom_id res chain seq x y z
N MET A 1 12.73 13.01 31.84
CA MET A 1 11.90 13.27 30.65
C MET A 1 10.45 13.17 31.07
N LEU A 2 9.69 14.25 30.93
CA LEU A 2 8.25 14.29 31.22
C LEU A 2 7.51 14.50 29.89
N ASP A 3 6.52 13.67 29.58
CA ASP A 3 5.62 13.85 28.44
C ASP A 3 4.24 14.28 28.93
N VAL A 4 3.83 15.50 28.58
CA VAL A 4 2.55 16.09 28.98
C VAL A 4 1.86 16.70 27.75
N ASP A 5 0.79 16.06 27.28
CA ASP A 5 0.03 16.44 26.08
C ASP A 5 0.87 16.54 24.79
N GLY A 6 1.81 15.62 24.56
CA GLY A 6 2.68 15.63 23.37
C GLY A 6 3.75 16.72 23.43
N ARG A 7 4.13 17.11 24.65
CA ARG A 7 5.22 18.03 24.93
C ARG A 7 6.25 17.27 25.75
N VAL A 8 7.44 17.13 25.18
CA VAL A 8 8.57 16.49 25.86
C VAL A 8 9.36 17.58 26.57
N ILE A 9 9.45 17.48 27.89
CA ILE A 9 10.25 18.37 28.72
C ILE A 9 11.43 17.58 29.28
N GLN A 10 12.63 18.01 28.92
CA GLN A 10 13.88 17.43 29.42
C GLN A 10 14.53 18.40 30.40
N PHE A 11 14.70 17.94 31.64
CA PHE A 11 15.34 18.70 32.71
C PHE A 11 16.73 18.13 32.97
N HIS A 12 17.77 18.95 32.83
CA HIS A 12 19.14 18.59 33.18
C HIS A 12 19.49 19.24 34.53
N LEU A 13 19.38 18.49 35.62
CA LEU A 13 19.61 19.02 36.97
C LEU A 13 21.06 19.49 37.21
N SER A 14 22.03 18.92 36.49
CA SER A 14 23.45 19.26 36.61
C SER A 14 23.81 20.61 35.98
N THR A 15 23.07 21.05 34.97
CA THR A 15 23.34 22.31 34.24
C THR A 15 22.25 23.37 34.44
N GLY A 16 21.11 23.00 35.02
CA GLY A 16 19.94 23.87 35.19
C GLY A 16 19.19 24.15 33.88
N VAL A 17 19.54 23.48 32.78
CA VAL A 17 18.94 23.70 31.45
C VAL A 17 17.65 22.88 31.30
N VAL A 18 16.63 23.53 30.76
CA VAL A 18 15.34 22.92 30.45
C VAL A 18 15.10 23.00 28.95
N GLU A 19 14.97 21.86 28.30
CA GLU A 19 14.61 21.77 26.88
C GLU A 19 13.13 21.44 26.74
N TYR A 20 12.46 22.22 25.89
CA TYR A 20 11.02 22.12 25.65
C TYR A 20 10.76 21.81 24.18
N GLU A 21 10.21 20.63 23.92
CA GLU A 21 9.80 20.21 22.58
C GLU A 21 8.28 20.12 22.48
N ARG A 22 7.69 20.74 21.45
CA ARG A 22 6.25 20.67 21.15
C ARG A 22 6.04 20.11 19.76
N ALA A 23 5.45 18.93 19.66
CA ALA A 23 5.01 18.38 18.38
C ALA A 23 3.70 19.05 17.94
N GLN A 24 3.73 19.84 16.85
CA GLN A 24 2.53 20.43 16.26
C GLN A 24 2.05 19.59 15.07
N ARG A 25 0.78 19.19 15.06
CA ARG A 25 0.14 18.54 13.91
C ARG A 25 0.02 19.53 12.76
N ARG A 26 0.70 19.24 11.64
CA ARG A 26 0.55 19.98 10.38
C ARG A 26 -0.46 19.24 9.50
N PRO A 27 -1.60 19.84 9.13
CA PRO A 27 -2.72 19.11 8.53
C PRO A 27 -2.36 18.35 7.24
N VAL A 28 -1.61 18.98 6.33
CA VAL A 28 -1.19 18.36 5.06
C VAL A 28 -0.15 17.26 5.28
N TRP A 29 0.94 17.58 5.98
CA TRP A 29 2.05 16.63 6.20
C TRP A 29 1.62 15.44 7.06
N HIS A 30 0.75 15.66 8.05
CA HIS A 30 0.20 14.60 8.87
C HIS A 30 -0.72 13.67 8.05
N ALA A 31 -1.55 14.21 7.15
CA ALA A 31 -2.39 13.40 6.28
C ALA A 31 -1.58 12.56 5.28
N LEU A 32 -0.57 13.16 4.64
CA LEU A 32 0.34 12.43 3.75
C LEU A 32 1.11 11.34 4.50
N ASN A 33 1.63 11.64 5.68
CA ASN A 33 2.33 10.66 6.50
C ASN A 33 1.39 9.55 6.99
N TYR A 34 0.14 9.87 7.31
CA TYR A 34 -0.89 8.90 7.71
C TYR A 34 -1.20 7.90 6.58
N ILE A 35 -1.29 8.37 5.33
CA ILE A 35 -1.48 7.53 4.15
C ILE A 35 -0.21 6.70 3.88
N HIS A 36 0.97 7.33 3.97
CA HIS A 36 2.26 6.68 3.70
C HIS A 36 2.59 5.57 4.70
N LEU A 37 2.34 5.79 5.99
CA LEU A 37 2.51 4.78 7.05
C LEU A 37 1.43 3.69 7.02
N ASN A 38 0.54 3.72 6.02
CA ASN A 38 -0.54 2.78 5.84
C ASN A 38 -1.39 2.62 7.11
N HIS A 39 -1.63 3.69 7.88
CA HIS A 39 -2.45 3.61 9.09
C HIS A 39 -3.90 3.21 8.76
N ALA A 40 -4.34 3.48 7.54
CA ALA A 40 -5.64 3.09 7.02
C ALA A 40 -5.71 1.62 6.54
N LYS A 41 -4.75 0.74 6.87
CA LYS A 41 -4.55 -0.65 6.37
C LYS A 41 -5.77 -1.33 5.76
N LYS A 42 -6.88 -1.40 6.51
CA LYS A 42 -8.14 -2.02 6.09
C LYS A 42 -8.73 -1.42 4.81
N ALA A 43 -8.76 -0.09 4.67
CA ALA A 43 -9.27 0.58 3.48
C ALA A 43 -8.42 0.28 2.24
N TRP A 44 -7.10 0.20 2.40
CA TRP A 44 -6.20 -0.15 1.31
C TRP A 44 -6.38 -1.59 0.83
N THR A 45 -6.69 -2.53 1.72
CA THR A 45 -7.06 -3.90 1.32
C THR A 45 -8.29 -3.91 0.42
N TRP A 46 -9.37 -3.21 0.81
CA TRP A 46 -10.57 -3.13 -0.03
C TRP A 46 -10.32 -2.45 -1.38
N ILE A 47 -9.53 -1.38 -1.41
CA ILE A 47 -9.15 -0.70 -2.65
C ILE A 47 -8.35 -1.65 -3.55
N ALA A 48 -7.38 -2.39 -2.98
CA ALA A 48 -6.58 -3.35 -3.72
C ALA A 48 -7.42 -4.51 -4.25
N ASP A 49 -8.36 -5.04 -3.47
CA ASP A 49 -9.25 -6.13 -3.88
C ASP A 49 -10.16 -5.69 -5.03
N VAL A 50 -10.77 -4.51 -4.93
CA VAL A 50 -11.60 -3.94 -6.01
C VAL A 50 -10.77 -3.71 -7.28
N TYR A 51 -9.56 -3.18 -7.13
CA TYR A 51 -8.64 -2.99 -8.25
C TYR A 51 -8.24 -4.31 -8.90
N ALA A 52 -7.94 -5.34 -8.12
CA ALA A 52 -7.62 -6.67 -8.61
C ALA A 52 -8.79 -7.28 -9.40
N VAL A 53 -10.03 -7.19 -8.87
CA VAL A 53 -11.24 -7.63 -9.59
C VAL A 53 -11.39 -6.85 -10.91
N GLY A 54 -11.15 -5.54 -10.91
CA GLY A 54 -11.16 -4.72 -12.11
C GLY A 54 -10.15 -5.18 -13.17
N LEU A 55 -8.92 -5.50 -12.76
CA LEU A 55 -7.89 -6.02 -13.66
C LEU A 55 -8.23 -7.40 -14.23
N ILE A 56 -8.87 -8.27 -13.43
CA ILE A 56 -9.35 -9.57 -13.90
C ILE A 56 -10.43 -9.36 -14.99
N LEU A 57 -11.42 -8.50 -14.73
CA LEU A 57 -12.45 -8.19 -15.71
C LEU A 57 -11.87 -7.58 -16.99
N LEU A 58 -10.92 -6.65 -16.87
CA LEU A 58 -10.24 -6.04 -18.01
C LEU A 58 -9.47 -7.09 -18.84
N SER A 59 -8.77 -8.01 -18.17
CA SER A 59 -8.02 -9.08 -18.83
C SER A 59 -8.94 -10.04 -19.58
N LEU A 60 -10.05 -10.46 -18.95
CA LEU A 60 -11.03 -11.36 -19.57
C LEU A 60 -11.75 -10.72 -20.75
N THR A 61 -12.17 -9.46 -20.60
CA THR A 61 -12.84 -8.72 -21.69
C THR A 61 -11.87 -8.48 -22.84
N GLY A 62 -10.62 -8.11 -22.58
CA GLY A 62 -9.58 -7.98 -23.60
C GLY A 62 -9.35 -9.27 -24.38
N LEU A 63 -9.43 -10.43 -23.73
CA LEU A 63 -9.35 -11.73 -24.39
C LEU A 63 -10.56 -11.99 -25.31
N ALA A 64 -11.75 -11.55 -24.90
CA ALA A 64 -12.98 -11.69 -25.70
C ALA A 64 -13.04 -10.74 -26.90
N LEU A 65 -12.34 -9.59 -26.85
CA LEU A 65 -12.25 -8.63 -27.96
C LEU A 65 -11.34 -9.11 -29.11
N LEU A 66 -10.59 -10.20 -28.92
CA LEU A 66 -9.71 -10.72 -29.97
C LEU A 66 -10.52 -11.19 -31.20
N PRO A 67 -10.11 -10.81 -32.42
CA PRO A 67 -10.77 -11.27 -33.64
C PRO A 67 -10.76 -12.81 -33.71
N LYS A 68 -11.90 -13.39 -34.08
CA LYS A 68 -12.04 -14.84 -34.26
C LYS A 68 -10.95 -15.36 -35.20
N GLY A 69 -10.17 -16.35 -34.74
CA GLY A 69 -9.09 -16.97 -35.52
C GLY A 69 -7.71 -16.30 -35.42
N GLN A 70 -7.55 -15.19 -34.69
CA GLN A 70 -6.24 -14.54 -34.47
C GLN A 70 -5.67 -14.77 -33.06
N PHE A 71 -6.01 -15.89 -32.44
CA PHE A 71 -5.42 -16.28 -31.16
C PHE A 71 -3.96 -16.70 -31.35
N ARG A 72 -3.06 -15.71 -31.35
CA ARG A 72 -1.63 -15.93 -31.56
C ARG A 72 -1.04 -16.65 -30.35
N VAL A 73 -0.07 -17.53 -30.59
CA VAL A 73 0.70 -18.23 -29.53
C VAL A 73 1.23 -17.26 -28.47
N ARG A 74 1.66 -16.06 -28.89
CA ARG A 74 2.11 -15.00 -27.96
C ARG A 74 1.05 -14.60 -26.94
N CYS A 75 -0.23 -14.54 -27.34
CA CYS A 75 -1.33 -14.18 -26.46
C CYS A 75 -1.55 -15.28 -25.41
N LEU A 76 -1.54 -16.55 -25.84
CA LEU A 76 -1.61 -17.71 -24.94
C LEU A 76 -0.46 -17.71 -23.93
N VAL A 77 0.77 -17.52 -24.40
CA VAL A 77 1.97 -17.49 -23.53
C VAL A 77 1.87 -16.38 -22.50
N LEU A 78 1.50 -15.16 -22.90
CA LEU A 78 1.36 -14.03 -21.98
C LEU A 78 0.23 -14.25 -20.96
N SER A 79 -0.90 -14.82 -21.37
CA SER A 79 -2.00 -15.16 -20.46
C SER A 79 -1.60 -16.22 -19.43
N ILE A 80 -0.90 -17.28 -19.86
CA ILE A 80 -0.41 -18.33 -18.96
C ILE A 80 0.59 -17.75 -17.95
N ILE A 81 1.55 -16.94 -18.41
CA ILE A 81 2.51 -16.27 -17.52
C ILE A 81 1.77 -15.39 -16.50
N GLY A 82 0.78 -14.61 -16.94
CA GLY A 82 -0.01 -13.75 -16.05
C GLY A 82 -0.76 -14.52 -14.96
N VAL A 83 -1.21 -15.75 -15.24
CA VAL A 83 -1.86 -16.64 -14.26
C VAL A 83 -0.83 -17.31 -13.35
N LEU A 84 0.35 -17.67 -13.86
CA LEU A 84 1.40 -18.32 -13.08
C LEU A 84 2.02 -17.40 -12.03
N ILE A 85 2.17 -16.11 -12.32
CA ILE A 85 2.78 -15.13 -11.40
C ILE A 85 2.13 -15.13 -10.00
N PRO A 86 0.79 -15.06 -9.85
CA PRO A 86 0.16 -15.16 -8.53
C PRO A 86 0.07 -16.59 -7.98
N ILE A 87 -0.03 -17.61 -8.84
CA ILE A 87 -0.19 -19.02 -8.40
C ILE A 87 1.11 -19.60 -7.83
N ILE A 88 2.26 -19.30 -8.43
CA ILE A 88 3.55 -19.88 -7.99
C ILE A 88 3.86 -19.51 -6.53
N PRO A 89 3.84 -18.23 -6.12
CA PRO A 89 4.03 -17.85 -4.72
C PRO A 89 2.94 -18.43 -3.82
N LEU A 90 1.69 -18.50 -4.29
CA LEU A 90 0.61 -19.13 -3.52
C LEU A 90 0.97 -20.59 -3.20
N LEU A 91 1.38 -21.39 -4.18
CA LEU A 91 1.75 -22.81 -3.96
C LEU A 91 3.04 -23.01 -3.13
N LEU A 92 3.95 -22.03 -3.13
CA LEU A 92 5.22 -22.14 -2.41
C LEU A 92 5.12 -21.70 -0.94
N TYR A 93 4.25 -20.73 -0.64
CA TYR A 93 4.16 -20.11 0.69
C TYR A 93 2.86 -20.42 1.44
N TYR A 94 1.89 -21.04 0.78
CA TYR A 94 0.68 -21.62 1.39
C TYR A 94 0.87 -23.11 1.62
#